data_AF-A0A7M3YXT8-F1
#
_entry.id   AF-A0A7M3YXT8-F1
#
_cell.length_a   1.000
_cell.length_b   1.000
_cell.length_c   1.000
_cell.angle_alpha   90.00
_cell.angle_beta   90.00
_cell.angle_gamma   90.00
#
_symmetry.space_group_name_H-M   'P 1'
#
loop_
_entity.id
_entity.type
_entity.pdbx_description
1 polymer ?
#
loop_
_entity_poly.entity_id
_entity_poly.type
_entity_poly.pdbx_seq_one_letter_code
_entity_poly.pdbx_strand_id
1 'polypeptide(L)'
;TVVDRIQPAVHLFADGEGFPVHPNPAKDLAAGMAVVVGNVTCPSSTTVRFEAYSHNTVRGAAGGVIFLAELAYWKGLVSTKPVHP
;
A
#
# COMPACT_ATOMS: atom_id res chain seq x y z
N THR A 1 -4.82 6.02 -3.65
CA THR A 1 -5.17 7.38 -4.10
C THR A 1 -5.09 7.47 -5.61
N VAL A 2 -6.07 8.11 -6.27
CA VAL A 2 -6.04 8.33 -7.73
C VAL A 2 -5.51 9.74 -8.01
N VAL A 3 -4.62 9.87 -8.98
CA VAL A 3 -3.99 11.14 -9.39
C VAL A 3 -3.96 11.25 -10.91
N ASP A 4 -3.86 12.47 -11.45
CA ASP A 4 -3.74 12.65 -12.90
C ASP A 4 -2.44 12.04 -13.45
N ARG A 5 -1.31 12.32 -12.77
CA ARG A 5 0.02 11.84 -13.13
C ARG A 5 0.79 11.39 -11.89
N ILE A 6 1.49 10.27 -12.00
CA ILE A 6 2.36 9.77 -10.92
C ILE A 6 3.65 10.60 -10.85
N GLN A 7 3.97 11.08 -9.65
CA GLN A 7 5.21 11.78 -9.33
C GLN A 7 5.93 11.03 -8.20
N PRO A 8 6.94 10.18 -8.49
CA PRO A 8 7.57 9.31 -7.50
C PRO A 8 8.08 10.05 -6.25
N ALA A 9 8.69 11.23 -6.42
CA ALA A 9 9.24 12.01 -5.32
C ALA A 9 8.18 12.52 -4.31
N VAL A 10 6.94 12.68 -4.76
CA VAL A 10 5.82 13.15 -3.91
C VAL A 10 5.00 11.96 -3.42
N HIS A 11 4.79 10.97 -4.28
CA HIS A 11 3.82 9.90 -4.06
C HIS A 11 4.40 8.66 -3.35
N LEU A 12 5.72 8.59 -3.12
CA LEU A 12 6.39 7.42 -2.54
C LEU A 12 5.76 6.95 -1.22
N PHE A 13 5.36 7.88 -0.36
CA PHE A 13 4.82 7.58 0.96
C PHE A 13 3.31 7.78 1.06
N ALA A 14 2.56 7.67 -0.04
CA ALA A 14 1.10 7.73 -0.01
C ALA A 14 0.52 6.83 1.09
N ASP A 15 -0.40 7.37 1.88
CA ASP A 15 -0.94 6.73 3.09
C ASP A 15 -2.42 6.35 2.98
N GLY A 16 -3.08 6.78 1.90
CA GLY A 16 -4.50 6.53 1.62
C GLY A 16 -5.35 7.78 1.72
N GLU A 17 -4.90 8.77 2.49
CA GLU A 17 -5.54 10.08 2.67
C GLU A 17 -4.80 11.18 1.90
N GLY A 18 -3.47 11.07 1.80
CA GLY A 18 -2.64 12.05 1.12
C GLY A 18 -1.23 11.55 0.79
N PHE A 19 -0.31 12.50 0.71
CA PHE A 19 1.09 12.32 0.32
C PHE A 19 2.01 12.98 1.36
N PRO A 20 2.22 12.34 2.52
CA PRO A 20 3.07 12.89 3.57
C PRO A 20 4.49 13.13 3.06
N VAL A 21 5.06 14.28 3.43
CA VAL A 21 6.40 14.71 3.03
C VAL A 21 7.40 14.31 4.10
N HIS A 22 8.29 13.38 3.77
CA HIS A 22 9.29 12.80 4.71
C HIS A 22 8.69 12.19 6.00
N PRO A 23 7.67 11.32 5.92
CA PRO A 23 7.17 10.63 7.10
C PRO A 23 8.24 9.69 7.65
N ASN A 24 8.04 9.27 8.90
CA ASN A 24 8.80 8.16 9.45
C ASN A 24 7.90 6.91 9.45
N PRO A 25 8.07 5.95 8.53
CA PRO A 25 7.20 4.77 8.44
C PRO A 25 7.22 3.88 9.68
N ALA A 26 8.21 4.03 10.57
CA ALA A 26 8.24 3.34 11.86
C ALA A 26 7.28 3.96 12.91
N LYS A 27 6.76 5.17 12.66
CA LYS A 27 5.80 5.87 13.52
C LYS A 27 4.47 6.11 12.81
N ASP A 28 4.53 6.52 11.56
CA ASP A 28 3.39 6.78 10.70
C ASP A 28 3.06 5.49 9.93
N LEU A 29 2.34 4.57 10.57
CA LEU A 29 2.13 3.21 10.07
C LEU A 29 1.43 3.13 8.70
N ALA A 30 0.69 4.17 8.32
CA ALA A 30 0.04 4.26 7.02
C ALA A 30 0.99 4.70 5.90
N ALA A 31 2.12 5.37 6.22
CA ALA A 31 3.03 5.95 5.24
C ALA A 31 3.61 4.88 4.30
N GLY A 32 3.32 4.99 3.01
CA GLY A 32 3.78 4.05 1.99
C GLY A 32 2.99 2.73 1.92
N MET A 33 1.89 2.61 2.68
CA MET A 33 0.99 1.44 2.61
C MET A 33 -0.06 1.56 1.51
N ALA A 34 -0.31 2.75 0.97
CA ALA A 34 -1.25 2.95 -0.13
C ALA A 34 -0.60 2.73 -1.49
N VAL A 35 -1.45 2.39 -2.47
CA VAL A 35 -1.10 2.38 -3.89
C VAL A 35 -1.61 3.66 -4.53
N VAL A 36 -0.79 4.24 -5.39
CA VAL A 36 -1.16 5.39 -6.22
C VAL A 36 -1.43 4.91 -7.63
N VAL A 37 -2.59 5.27 -8.15
CA VAL A 37 -3.00 4.97 -9.53
C VAL A 37 -3.12 6.27 -10.28
N GLY A 38 -2.60 6.34 -11.49
CA GLY A 38 -2.73 7.54 -12.33
C GLY A 38 -2.73 7.25 -13.81
N ASN A 39 -2.80 8.30 -14.62
CA ASN A 39 -2.87 8.21 -16.08
C ASN A 39 -3.95 7.23 -16.57
N VAL A 40 -5.11 7.25 -15.90
CA VAL A 40 -6.22 6.34 -16.20
C VAL A 40 -6.88 6.77 -17.52
N THR A 41 -6.89 5.88 -18.49
CA THR A 41 -7.45 6.11 -19.83
C THR A 41 -8.27 4.90 -20.28
N CYS A 42 -9.27 5.14 -21.12
CA CYS A 42 -10.10 4.09 -21.73
C CYS A 42 -9.92 4.12 -23.24
N PRO A 43 -8.83 3.55 -23.80
CA PRO A 43 -8.55 3.61 -25.23
C PRO A 43 -9.61 2.89 -26.10
N SER A 44 -10.44 2.04 -25.52
CA SER A 44 -11.61 1.44 -26.18
C SER A 44 -12.72 1.17 -25.17
N SER A 45 -13.90 0.74 -25.62
CA SER A 45 -15.04 0.38 -24.75
C SER A 45 -14.76 -0.82 -23.84
N THR A 46 -13.71 -1.59 -24.10
CA THR A 46 -13.38 -2.83 -23.37
C THR A 46 -11.97 -2.83 -22.79
N THR A 47 -11.25 -1.70 -22.88
CA THR A 47 -9.86 -1.60 -22.40
C THR A 47 -9.70 -0.39 -21.50
N VAL A 48 -9.18 -0.63 -20.29
CA VAL A 48 -8.70 0.40 -19.38
C VAL A 48 -7.18 0.30 -19.28
N ARG A 49 -6.49 1.42 -19.34
CA ARG A 49 -5.04 1.54 -19.13
C ARG A 49 -4.80 2.50 -17.99
N PHE A 50 -3.86 2.17 -17.11
CA PHE A 50 -3.45 3.02 -16.00
C PHE A 50 -1.99 2.74 -15.65
N GLU A 51 -1.40 3.66 -14.91
CA GLU A 51 -0.12 3.48 -14.22
C GLU A 51 -0.40 3.23 -12.74
N ALA A 52 0.40 2.36 -12.12
CA ALA A 52 0.34 2.12 -10.69
C ALA A 52 1.73 2.22 -10.07
N TYR A 53 1.78 2.82 -8.88
CA TYR A 53 2.99 3.04 -8.12
C TYR A 53 2.76 2.75 -6.64
N SER A 54 3.71 2.08 -6.03
CA SER A 54 3.67 1.73 -4.61
C SER A 54 5.08 1.63 -4.05
N HIS A 55 5.19 1.80 -2.73
CA HIS A 55 6.45 1.57 -2.05
C HIS A 55 6.76 0.07 -2.02
N ASN A 56 7.85 -0.34 -2.67
CA ASN A 56 8.23 -1.75 -2.79
C ASN A 56 8.52 -2.42 -1.44
N THR A 57 9.31 -1.79 -0.56
CA THR A 57 9.71 -2.38 0.72
C THR A 57 8.60 -2.34 1.76
N VAL A 58 7.80 -1.26 1.79
CA VAL A 58 6.69 -1.13 2.74
C VAL A 58 5.48 -1.92 2.22
N ARG A 59 4.75 -1.41 1.22
CA ARG A 59 3.56 -2.10 0.73
C ARG A 59 3.87 -3.42 0.01
N GLY A 60 4.92 -3.44 -0.81
CA GLY A 60 5.24 -4.61 -1.65
C GLY A 60 5.94 -5.75 -0.92
N ALA A 61 6.43 -5.54 0.30
CA ALA A 61 7.18 -6.53 1.08
C ALA A 61 6.79 -6.52 2.56
N ALA A 62 7.54 -5.81 3.41
CA ALA A 62 7.45 -5.94 4.87
C ALA A 62 6.06 -5.57 5.42
N GLY A 63 5.55 -4.38 5.08
CA GLY A 63 4.23 -3.93 5.50
C GLY A 63 3.11 -4.78 4.90
N GLY A 64 3.24 -5.22 3.64
CA GLY A 64 2.30 -6.15 3.02
C GLY A 64 2.21 -7.49 3.74
N VAL A 65 3.34 -8.08 4.14
CA VAL A 65 3.39 -9.34 4.88
C VAL A 65 2.84 -9.19 6.30
N ILE A 66 3.15 -8.10 7.00
CA ILE A 66 2.55 -7.81 8.30
C ILE A 66 1.03 -7.68 8.18
N PHE A 67 0.55 -6.96 7.17
CA PHE A 67 -0.89 -6.82 6.94
C PHE A 67 -1.58 -8.16 6.65
N LEU A 68 -0.92 -9.08 5.93
CA LEU A 68 -1.41 -10.45 5.76
C LEU A 68 -1.41 -11.23 7.08
N ALA A 69 -0.41 -11.06 7.93
CA ALA A 69 -0.35 -11.70 9.25
C ALA A 69 -1.47 -11.20 10.18
N GLU A 70 -1.71 -9.88 10.20
CA GLU A 70 -2.82 -9.25 10.92
C GLU A 70 -4.18 -9.78 10.43
N LEU A 71 -4.36 -9.87 9.10
CA LEU A 71 -5.57 -10.43 8.51
C LEU A 71 -5.75 -11.91 8.87
N ALA A 72 -4.68 -12.71 8.84
CA ALA A 72 -4.71 -14.12 9.19
C ALA A 72 -5.05 -14.32 10.67
N TYR A 73 -4.49 -13.51 11.56
CA TYR A 73 -4.85 -13.49 12.98
C TYR A 73 -6.33 -13.13 13.17
N TRP A 74 -6.80 -12.06 12.53
CA TRP A 74 -8.20 -11.62 12.63
C TRP A 74 -9.19 -12.67 12.11
N LYS A 75 -8.81 -13.43 11.08
CA LYS A 75 -9.59 -14.57 10.55
C LYS A 75 -9.47 -15.86 11.37
N GLY A 76 -8.67 -15.89 12.44
CA GLY A 76 -8.43 -17.09 13.24
C GLY A 76 -7.63 -18.17 12.52
N LEU A 77 -6.85 -17.81 11.49
CA LEU A 77 -6.01 -18.73 10.71
C LEU A 77 -4.63 -18.97 11.35
N VAL A 78 -4.27 -18.17 12.35
CA VAL A 78 -3.04 -18.32 13.13
C VAL A 78 -3.42 -18.62 14.58
N SER A 79 -2.79 -19.64 15.18
CA SER A 79 -3.01 -19.98 16.59
C SER A 79 -2.58 -18.83 17.50
N THR A 80 -3.46 -18.43 18.42
CA THR A 80 -3.14 -17.46 19.48
C THR A 80 -2.50 -18.11 20.71
N LYS A 81 -2.49 -19.46 20.76
CA LYS A 81 -1.79 -20.18 21.82
C LYS A 81 -0.29 -19.97 21.66
N PRO A 82 0.43 -19.64 22.73
CA PRO A 82 1.88 -19.60 22.72
C PRO A 82 2.44 -20.90 22.13
N VAL A 83 3.39 -20.77 21.20
CA VAL A 83 4.08 -21.92 20.59
C VAL A 83 5.10 -22.52 21.58
N HIS A 84 5.33 -21.88 22.73
CA HIS A 84 6.13 -22.37 23.85
C HIS A 84 5.44 -22.08 25.19
N PRO A 85 5.57 -22.95 26.21
CA PRO A 85 5.18 -22.64 27.58
C PRO A 85 5.93 -21.41 28.13
#